data_AF-A0A949M8Y4-F1
#
_entry.id   AF-A0A949M8Y4-F1
#
_cell.length_a   1.000
_cell.length_b   1.000
_cell.length_c   1.000
_cell.angle_alpha   90.00
_cell.angle_beta   90.00
_cell.angle_gamma   90.00
#
_symmetry.space_group_name_H-M   'P 1'
#
loop_
_entity.id
_entity.type
_entity.pdbx_description
1 polymer ?
#
loop_
_entity_poly.entity_id
_entity_poly.type
_entity_poly.pdbx_seq_one_letter_code
_entity_poly.pdbx_strand_id
1 'polypeptide(L)'
;MNGQPVYPSLPDNLVDSLLAQLMASYATPISYTITEPPSWVVLSVFSLIGLFVVFQRFWSLRNLDILLVLAFIPGFMLVYEGQHGSDNRITSADLGDSTKDSTDLDPTLAQNQIHTPVPESAKIVQANPLPMPANTKLYWGYLFLLVCSGLLALRMLWDTGIVRRPLLEPNLNSGGMLFIGIGLLIFLIINIALSTPRPRPLGVPNTGLVSGAGPGNVLIRSIPSIETMQSARDSESRSGVTTVEVAPAHPKPLDTLLPRILAIGANLILIASIVGIGYWHFGSFNTGVGTATLYLLLPYTAHTAGSVDHVVPGSLLLLALLMYRQPFLAGLFLGLAAGVVYYPFFLLPLWCSFYWQRGVRRFALGFAFSLAVLILAVALSRQGDFLVNLGYMFGVKQVEMRELGGIWGLGWHPIVRIPIIVVFVILSMSFVVWPAQKNLATLMSCSAALMAAAQFWHGFGGGLFLAWFLPFAILTIFRPNLDYCVALEVVRPWPRRSKLPKKLQSETQTLAA
;
A
#
# COMPACT_ATOMS: atom_id res chain seq x y z
N MET A 1 54.01 32.07 26.47
CA MET A 1 52.71 32.67 26.81
C MET A 1 51.80 32.55 25.59
N ASN A 2 50.75 31.75 25.71
CA ASN A 2 49.43 31.90 25.08
C ASN A 2 48.65 30.62 25.38
N GLY A 3 48.12 30.54 26.60
CA GLY A 3 47.21 29.49 27.04
C GLY A 3 45.80 29.78 26.52
N GLN A 4 45.16 28.77 25.93
CA GLN A 4 43.73 28.72 25.73
C GLN A 4 43.16 27.73 26.77
N PRO A 5 42.05 28.07 27.47
CA PRO A 5 41.49 27.23 28.52
C PRO A 5 40.77 26.01 27.92
N VAL A 6 41.10 24.82 28.42
CA VAL A 6 40.34 23.59 28.17
C VAL A 6 39.08 23.65 29.04
N TYR A 7 37.92 23.83 28.42
CA TYR A 7 36.64 23.59 29.09
C TYR A 7 36.33 22.09 29.11
N PRO A 8 35.88 21.52 30.24
CA PRO A 8 35.42 20.13 30.26
C PRO A 8 34.11 20.04 29.46
N SER A 9 34.14 19.29 28.35
CA SER A 9 32.93 18.89 27.64
C SER A 9 32.07 18.03 28.56
N LEU A 10 30.84 18.46 28.81
CA LEU A 10 29.80 17.62 29.42
C LEU A 10 29.65 16.34 28.57
N PRO A 11 29.57 15.14 29.18
CA PRO A 11 29.31 13.92 28.42
C PRO A 11 27.92 13.98 27.80
N ASP A 12 27.83 13.77 26.48
CA ASP A 12 26.61 13.75 25.65
C ASP A 12 25.54 12.73 26.12
N ASN A 13 25.87 11.94 27.13
CA ASN A 13 25.16 10.72 27.52
C ASN A 13 24.17 10.96 28.67
N LEU A 14 24.23 12.13 29.33
CA LEU A 14 23.55 12.36 30.61
C LEU A 14 22.06 12.74 30.43
N VAL A 15 21.76 13.46 29.35
CA VAL A 15 20.37 13.77 28.96
C VAL A 15 19.69 12.52 28.41
N ASP A 16 20.40 11.72 27.61
CA ASP A 16 19.92 10.47 27.04
C ASP A 16 19.68 9.40 28.12
N SER A 17 20.57 9.31 29.12
CA SER A 17 20.39 8.39 30.25
C SER A 17 19.22 8.80 31.14
N LEU A 18 19.03 10.11 31.38
CA LEU A 18 17.92 10.62 32.19
C LEU A 18 16.58 10.46 31.48
N LEU A 19 16.51 10.67 30.16
CA LEU A 19 15.32 10.40 29.36
C LEU A 19 15.01 8.89 29.32
N ALA A 20 16.01 8.04 29.15
CA ALA A 20 15.84 6.59 29.20
C ALA A 20 15.34 6.11 30.56
N GLN A 21 15.88 6.64 31.66
CA GLN A 21 15.43 6.33 33.02
C GLN A 21 14.04 6.88 33.33
N LEU A 22 13.69 8.10 32.89
CA LEU A 22 12.33 8.64 33.04
C LEU A 22 11.29 7.83 32.25
N MET A 23 11.63 7.39 31.04
CA MET A 23 10.76 6.52 30.22
C MET A 23 10.60 5.13 30.84
N ALA A 24 11.66 4.58 31.43
CA ALA A 24 11.61 3.29 32.13
C ALA A 24 10.84 3.35 33.46
N SER A 25 10.88 4.47 34.19
CA SER A 25 10.29 4.61 35.52
C SER A 25 8.76 4.78 35.51
N TYR A 26 8.17 5.22 34.38
CA TYR A 26 6.73 5.42 34.23
C TYR A 26 6.03 4.36 33.35
N ALA A 27 6.80 3.43 32.75
CA ALA A 27 6.24 2.35 31.96
C ALA A 27 5.69 1.26 32.91
N THR A 28 4.41 1.35 33.25
CA THR A 28 3.68 0.11 33.52
C THR A 28 3.87 -0.78 32.28
N PRO A 29 4.35 -2.03 32.41
CA PRO A 29 4.46 -2.91 31.25
C PRO A 29 3.04 -3.31 30.85
N ILE A 30 2.38 -2.46 30.06
CA ILE A 30 1.26 -2.88 29.25
C ILE A 30 1.87 -3.88 28.27
N SER A 31 1.74 -5.16 28.58
CA SER A 31 2.15 -6.26 27.70
C SER A 31 1.27 -6.24 26.44
N TYR A 32 1.58 -5.34 25.52
CA TYR A 32 0.94 -5.26 24.23
C TYR A 32 1.49 -6.38 23.34
N THR A 33 0.62 -7.32 23.00
CA THR A 33 0.90 -8.35 22.01
C THR A 33 0.26 -7.93 20.69
N ILE A 34 1.09 -7.84 19.64
CA ILE A 34 0.60 -7.60 18.28
C ILE A 34 -0.32 -8.78 17.93
N THR A 35 -1.49 -8.49 17.41
CA THR A 35 -2.49 -9.52 17.10
C THR A 35 -2.04 -10.41 15.95
N GLU A 36 -2.19 -11.73 16.11
CA GLU A 36 -1.98 -12.67 15.01
C GLU A 36 -2.95 -12.42 13.85
N PRO A 37 -2.51 -12.53 12.59
CA PRO A 37 -3.35 -12.22 11.43
C PRO A 37 -4.67 -13.00 11.33
N PRO A 38 -4.75 -14.31 11.66
CA PRO A 38 -6.01 -15.06 11.59
C PRO A 38 -7.09 -14.48 12.51
N SER A 39 -6.73 -14.09 13.73
CA SER A 39 -7.64 -13.48 14.70
C SER A 39 -8.21 -12.16 14.19
N TRP A 40 -7.36 -11.31 13.61
CA TRP A 40 -7.78 -10.05 13.02
C TRP A 40 -8.73 -10.25 11.83
N VAL A 41 -8.45 -11.24 10.98
CA VAL A 41 -9.31 -11.58 9.84
C VAL A 41 -10.71 -11.98 10.29
N VAL A 42 -10.82 -12.86 11.28
CA VAL A 42 -12.13 -13.32 11.77
C VAL A 42 -12.93 -12.14 12.30
N LEU A 43 -12.35 -11.33 13.19
CA LEU A 43 -13.00 -10.14 13.74
C LEU A 43 -13.43 -9.17 12.63
N SER A 44 -12.54 -8.93 11.67
CA SER A 44 -12.79 -8.02 10.56
C SER A 44 -13.94 -8.47 9.66
N VAL A 45 -13.99 -9.76 9.30
CA VAL A 45 -15.04 -10.33 8.45
C VAL A 45 -16.40 -10.23 9.16
N PHE A 46 -16.49 -10.63 10.43
CA PHE A 46 -17.73 -10.56 11.19
C PHE A 46 -18.22 -9.11 11.33
N SER A 47 -17.33 -8.17 11.66
CA SER A 47 -17.68 -6.76 11.76
C SER A 47 -18.07 -6.13 10.42
N LEU A 48 -17.38 -6.46 9.32
CA LEU A 48 -17.75 -5.97 7.98
C LEU A 48 -19.13 -6.45 7.55
N ILE A 49 -19.43 -7.72 7.79
CA ILE A 49 -20.75 -8.29 7.50
C ILE A 49 -21.82 -7.59 8.35
N GLY A 50 -21.63 -7.50 9.67
CA GLY A 50 -22.60 -6.89 10.57
C GLY A 50 -22.87 -5.41 10.29
N LEU A 51 -21.84 -4.63 9.95
CA LEU A 51 -21.94 -3.18 9.79
C LEU A 51 -22.39 -2.73 8.40
N PHE A 52 -22.14 -3.51 7.34
CA PHE A 52 -22.35 -3.03 5.96
C PHE A 52 -23.25 -3.90 5.08
N VAL A 53 -23.44 -5.19 5.41
CA VAL A 53 -24.37 -6.06 4.67
C VAL A 53 -25.79 -5.71 5.08
N VAL A 54 -26.67 -5.53 4.08
CA VAL A 54 -28.11 -5.38 4.35
C VAL A 54 -28.79 -6.73 4.25
N PHE A 55 -29.26 -7.20 5.39
CA PHE A 55 -29.88 -8.52 5.55
C PHE A 55 -31.26 -8.61 4.91
N GLN A 56 -32.01 -7.50 4.83
CA GLN A 56 -33.34 -7.49 4.20
C GLN A 56 -33.29 -7.70 2.68
N ARG A 57 -32.17 -7.38 2.02
CA ARG A 57 -31.99 -7.49 0.57
C ARG A 57 -30.64 -8.12 0.26
N PHE A 58 -30.57 -9.44 0.45
CA PHE A 58 -29.35 -10.22 0.30
C PHE A 58 -28.68 -10.03 -1.08
N TRP A 59 -29.44 -10.14 -2.17
CA TRP A 59 -28.95 -10.05 -3.56
C TRP A 59 -28.82 -8.61 -4.08
N SER A 60 -28.46 -7.65 -3.23
CA SER A 60 -28.19 -6.28 -3.68
C SER A 60 -26.80 -6.17 -4.31
N LEU A 61 -26.65 -5.30 -5.34
CA LEU A 61 -25.34 -4.98 -5.92
C LEU A 61 -24.34 -4.52 -4.86
N ARG A 62 -24.80 -3.85 -3.78
CA ARG A 62 -23.95 -3.46 -2.65
C ARG A 62 -23.40 -4.67 -1.90
N ASN A 63 -24.25 -5.63 -1.53
CA ASN A 63 -23.79 -6.82 -0.81
C ASN A 63 -22.81 -7.63 -1.67
N LEU A 64 -23.03 -7.67 -2.98
CA LEU A 64 -22.08 -8.28 -3.93
C LEU A 64 -20.75 -7.50 -3.97
N ASP A 65 -20.80 -6.17 -3.98
CA ASP A 65 -19.60 -5.33 -3.93
C ASP A 65 -18.82 -5.54 -2.61
N ILE A 66 -19.50 -5.64 -1.47
CA ILE A 66 -18.87 -5.93 -0.15
C ILE A 66 -18.28 -7.34 -0.13
N LEU A 67 -19.01 -8.33 -0.64
CA LEU A 67 -18.55 -9.71 -0.73
C LEU A 67 -17.33 -9.82 -1.64
N LEU A 68 -17.29 -9.06 -2.74
CA LEU A 68 -16.13 -8.98 -3.62
C LEU A 68 -14.91 -8.36 -2.92
N VAL A 69 -15.10 -7.34 -2.09
CA VAL A 69 -14.03 -6.77 -1.25
C VAL A 69 -13.56 -7.78 -0.19
N LEU A 70 -14.48 -8.51 0.45
CA LEU A 70 -14.15 -9.56 1.42
C LEU A 70 -13.45 -10.76 0.76
N ALA A 71 -13.71 -11.03 -0.52
CA ALA A 71 -13.09 -12.11 -1.26
C ALA A 71 -11.56 -11.94 -1.41
N PHE A 72 -10.99 -10.76 -1.16
CA PHE A 72 -9.53 -10.62 -1.12
C PHE A 72 -8.89 -11.30 0.11
N ILE A 73 -9.65 -11.50 1.19
CA ILE A 73 -9.14 -11.98 2.48
C ILE A 73 -8.58 -13.42 2.40
N PRO A 74 -9.30 -14.41 1.82
CA PRO A 74 -8.77 -15.77 1.69
C PRO A 74 -7.49 -15.84 0.85
N GLY A 75 -7.41 -15.07 -0.24
CA GLY A 75 -6.21 -15.00 -1.08
C GLY A 75 -5.01 -14.44 -0.32
N PHE A 76 -5.24 -13.38 0.45
CA PHE A 76 -4.23 -12.78 1.32
C PHE A 76 -3.72 -13.77 2.38
N MET A 77 -4.63 -14.51 3.01
CA MET A 77 -4.28 -15.54 3.99
C MET A 77 -3.47 -16.70 3.41
N LEU A 78 -3.81 -17.17 2.21
CA LEU A 78 -3.04 -18.22 1.53
C LEU A 78 -1.61 -17.79 1.22
N VAL A 79 -1.41 -16.54 0.79
CA VAL A 79 -0.08 -15.97 0.55
C VAL A 79 0.69 -15.88 1.87
N TYR A 80 0.06 -15.33 2.92
CA TYR A 80 0.65 -15.19 4.25
C TYR A 80 1.12 -16.54 4.82
N GLU A 81 0.26 -17.57 4.81
CA GLU A 81 0.62 -18.91 5.28
C GLU A 81 1.70 -19.58 4.42
N GLY A 82 1.64 -19.39 3.10
CA GLY A 82 2.64 -19.91 2.18
C GLY A 82 4.04 -19.36 2.47
N GLN A 83 4.13 -18.08 2.83
CA GLN A 83 5.40 -17.45 3.19
C GLN A 83 5.89 -17.94 4.54
N HIS A 84 5.01 -18.01 5.55
CA HIS A 84 5.34 -18.57 6.87
C HIS A 84 5.87 -20.01 6.79
N GLY A 85 5.25 -20.84 5.96
CA GLY A 85 5.73 -22.21 5.72
C GLY A 85 7.06 -22.30 4.97
N SER A 86 7.42 -21.28 4.18
CA SER A 86 8.69 -21.22 3.46
C SER A 86 9.84 -20.79 4.37
N ASP A 87 9.61 -19.76 5.19
CA ASP A 87 10.61 -19.20 6.10
C ASP A 87 11.02 -20.23 7.18
N ASN A 88 10.05 -20.94 7.78
CA ASN A 88 10.34 -21.99 8.76
C ASN A 88 11.17 -23.14 8.17
N ARG A 89 10.99 -23.46 6.88
CA ARG A 89 11.76 -24.53 6.21
C ARG A 89 13.22 -24.14 6.01
N ILE A 90 13.49 -22.88 5.66
CA ILE A 90 14.85 -22.36 5.47
C ILE A 90 15.59 -22.40 6.81
N THR A 91 14.99 -21.86 7.87
CA THR A 91 15.58 -21.90 9.23
C THR A 91 15.86 -23.33 9.69
N SER A 92 14.94 -24.27 9.42
CA SER A 92 15.11 -25.68 9.80
C SER A 92 16.21 -26.40 9.01
N ALA A 93 16.45 -26.00 7.75
CA ALA A 93 17.50 -26.57 6.92
C ALA A 93 18.90 -26.09 7.34
N ASP A 94 19.05 -24.80 7.67
CA ASP A 94 20.32 -24.22 8.14
C ASP A 94 20.76 -24.81 9.51
N LEU A 95 19.79 -25.13 10.38
CA LEU A 95 20.05 -25.79 11.66
C LEU A 95 20.41 -27.29 11.50
N GLY A 96 19.95 -27.93 10.42
CA GLY A 96 20.24 -29.34 10.13
C GLY A 96 21.60 -29.58 9.45
N ASP A 97 22.16 -28.57 8.77
CA ASP A 97 23.47 -28.67 8.12
C ASP A 97 24.62 -28.42 9.10
N SER A 98 24.38 -27.60 10.13
CA SER A 98 25.37 -27.31 11.20
C SER A 98 25.69 -28.51 12.12
N THR A 99 25.02 -29.66 11.97
CA THR A 99 25.33 -30.89 12.73
C THR A 99 26.08 -31.95 11.92
N LYS A 100 26.42 -31.69 10.65
CA LYS A 100 27.17 -32.64 9.81
C LYS A 100 28.65 -32.30 9.61
N ASP A 101 29.12 -31.15 10.09
CA ASP A 101 30.49 -30.68 9.86
C ASP A 101 31.43 -30.83 11.08
N SER A 102 31.16 -31.76 11.98
CA SER A 102 32.01 -32.02 13.16
C SER A 102 32.27 -33.50 13.46
N THR A 103 32.40 -34.33 12.41
CA THR A 103 32.95 -35.69 12.55
C THR A 103 34.00 -35.99 11.49
N ASP A 104 35.11 -35.27 11.54
CA ASP A 104 36.41 -35.74 11.04
C ASP A 104 37.45 -35.51 12.14
N LEU A 105 37.72 -36.57 12.92
CA LEU A 105 38.97 -36.87 13.64
C LEU A 105 38.75 -38.06 14.59
N ASP A 106 38.91 -39.28 14.06
CA ASP A 106 39.93 -40.26 14.49
C ASP A 106 39.52 -41.71 14.13
N PRO A 107 40.42 -42.49 13.48
CA PRO A 107 40.23 -43.91 13.28
C PRO A 107 40.73 -44.70 14.50
N THR A 108 40.17 -45.89 14.71
CA THR A 108 40.58 -46.94 15.65
C THR A 108 39.99 -46.91 17.07
N LEU A 109 38.88 -47.64 17.25
CA LEU A 109 38.79 -48.70 18.27
C LEU A 109 37.56 -49.58 18.01
N ALA A 110 37.81 -50.88 18.02
CA ALA A 110 36.91 -51.93 17.60
C ALA A 110 35.83 -52.26 18.64
N GLN A 111 34.69 -52.73 18.13
CA GLN A 111 33.83 -53.82 18.64
C GLN A 111 33.73 -54.03 20.16
N ASN A 112 32.54 -53.80 20.72
CA ASN A 112 31.75 -54.89 21.30
C ASN A 112 30.26 -54.54 21.54
N GLN A 113 29.44 -55.58 21.40
CA GLN A 113 27.97 -55.64 21.30
C GLN A 113 27.21 -55.23 22.59
N ILE A 114 25.90 -54.93 22.47
CA ILE A 114 24.78 -55.77 22.97
C ILE A 114 23.41 -55.19 22.57
N HIS A 115 22.51 -56.09 22.16
CA HIS A 115 21.11 -55.92 21.79
C HIS A 115 20.16 -55.41 22.89
N THR A 116 19.07 -54.76 22.45
CA THR A 116 17.62 -54.93 22.78
C THR A 116 16.89 -53.60 23.06
N PRO A 117 15.54 -53.53 22.95
CA PRO A 117 14.74 -53.59 21.74
C PRO A 117 13.99 -52.25 21.49
N VAL A 118 13.56 -52.07 20.24
CA VAL A 118 12.68 -50.98 19.80
C VAL A 118 11.36 -51.01 20.58
N PRO A 119 10.91 -49.93 21.25
CA PRO A 119 9.51 -49.77 21.56
C PRO A 119 8.81 -49.16 20.35
N GLU A 120 8.16 -50.08 19.63
CA GLU A 120 7.01 -49.86 18.78
C GLU A 120 5.97 -48.99 19.50
N SER A 121 6.15 -47.68 19.38
CA SER A 121 5.07 -46.71 19.59
C SER A 121 4.95 -45.94 18.29
N ALA A 122 4.48 -46.68 17.27
CA ALA A 122 3.74 -46.12 16.16
C ALA A 122 2.54 -45.37 16.76
N LYS A 123 2.77 -44.12 17.18
CA LYS A 123 1.73 -43.10 17.10
C LYS A 123 1.34 -43.12 15.64
N ILE A 124 0.17 -43.69 15.39
CA ILE A 124 -0.67 -43.37 14.25
C ILE A 124 -0.76 -41.84 14.27
N VAL A 125 0.18 -41.20 13.59
CA VAL A 125 0.06 -39.81 13.19
C VAL A 125 -1.11 -39.87 12.23
N GLN A 126 -2.27 -39.56 12.79
CA GLN A 126 -3.49 -39.21 12.11
C GLN A 126 -3.07 -38.55 10.79
N ALA A 127 -3.41 -39.18 9.68
CA ALA A 127 -3.10 -38.69 8.35
C ALA A 127 -3.84 -37.37 8.16
N ASN A 128 -3.22 -36.29 8.67
CA ASN A 128 -3.56 -34.94 8.30
C ASN A 128 -3.41 -34.88 6.78
N PRO A 129 -4.38 -34.32 6.05
CA PRO A 129 -4.24 -34.16 4.60
C PRO A 129 -2.89 -33.50 4.36
N LEU A 130 -2.05 -34.13 3.52
CA LEU A 130 -0.68 -33.70 3.23
C LEU A 130 -0.67 -32.17 3.12
N PRO A 131 0.00 -31.44 4.04
CA PRO A 131 -0.03 -30.00 4.02
C PRO A 131 0.46 -29.53 2.65
N MET A 132 -0.37 -28.74 1.95
CA MET A 132 -0.02 -28.27 0.61
C MET A 132 1.39 -27.66 0.64
N PRO A 133 2.23 -27.94 -0.38
CA PRO A 133 3.56 -27.34 -0.47
C PRO A 133 3.46 -25.82 -0.35
N ALA A 134 4.41 -25.18 0.33
CA ALA A 134 4.41 -23.74 0.54
C ALA A 134 4.26 -22.96 -0.79
N ASN A 135 4.99 -23.38 -1.84
CA ASN A 135 4.88 -22.81 -3.18
C ASN A 135 3.49 -22.97 -3.81
N THR A 136 2.78 -24.07 -3.51
CA THR A 136 1.41 -24.29 -3.99
C THR A 136 0.44 -23.34 -3.30
N LYS A 137 0.58 -23.13 -1.99
CA LYS A 137 -0.21 -22.13 -1.25
C LYS A 137 0.00 -20.72 -1.83
N LEU A 138 1.26 -20.34 -2.08
CA LEU A 138 1.61 -19.06 -2.70
C LEU A 138 0.97 -18.90 -4.07
N TYR A 139 1.13 -19.91 -4.95
CA TYR A 139 0.59 -19.87 -6.30
C TYR A 139 -0.91 -19.64 -6.33
N TRP A 140 -1.67 -20.43 -5.58
CA TRP A 140 -3.13 -20.29 -5.50
C TRP A 140 -3.55 -18.99 -4.82
N GLY A 141 -2.83 -18.53 -3.80
CA GLY A 141 -3.07 -17.25 -3.15
C GLY A 141 -2.94 -16.07 -4.13
N TYR A 142 -1.82 -15.98 -4.86
CA TYR A 142 -1.62 -14.93 -5.87
C TYR A 142 -2.62 -15.02 -7.02
N LEU A 143 -2.90 -16.23 -7.51
CA LEU A 143 -3.88 -16.43 -8.59
C LEU A 143 -5.27 -15.95 -8.14
N PHE A 144 -5.69 -16.29 -6.92
CA PHE A 144 -6.97 -15.87 -6.37
C PHE A 144 -7.06 -14.34 -6.20
N LEU A 145 -6.00 -13.69 -5.70
CA LEU A 145 -5.93 -12.24 -5.59
C LEU A 145 -6.03 -11.55 -6.96
N LEU A 146 -5.42 -12.12 -8.00
CA LEU A 146 -5.54 -11.62 -9.37
C LEU A 146 -6.95 -11.79 -9.92
N VAL A 147 -7.61 -12.92 -9.68
CA VAL A 147 -9.02 -13.14 -10.06
C VAL A 147 -9.92 -12.11 -9.37
N CYS A 148 -9.78 -11.90 -8.06
CA CYS A 148 -10.52 -10.87 -7.33
C CYS A 148 -10.24 -9.46 -7.88
N SER A 149 -8.98 -9.14 -8.21
CA SER A 149 -8.60 -7.87 -8.82
C SER A 149 -9.25 -7.68 -10.20
N GLY A 150 -9.32 -8.73 -11.01
CA GLY A 150 -10.00 -8.72 -12.32
C GLY A 150 -11.50 -8.53 -12.20
N LEU A 151 -12.15 -9.27 -11.30
CA LEU A 151 -13.58 -9.11 -11.02
C LEU A 151 -13.89 -7.70 -10.53
N LEU A 152 -13.07 -7.14 -9.64
CA LEU A 152 -13.21 -5.77 -9.18
C LEU A 152 -12.98 -4.76 -10.31
N ALA A 153 -11.96 -4.95 -11.14
CA ALA A 153 -11.69 -4.07 -12.29
C ALA A 153 -12.86 -4.06 -13.27
N LEU A 154 -13.39 -5.23 -13.64
CA LEU A 154 -14.58 -5.36 -14.48
C LEU A 154 -15.80 -4.69 -13.83
N ARG A 155 -15.98 -4.89 -12.53
CA ARG A 155 -17.08 -4.28 -11.77
C ARG A 155 -17.00 -2.75 -11.73
N MET A 156 -15.79 -2.20 -11.62
CA MET A 156 -15.52 -0.76 -11.66
C MET A 156 -15.67 -0.18 -13.08
N LEU A 157 -15.38 -0.94 -14.13
CA LEU A 157 -15.68 -0.52 -15.51
C LEU A 157 -17.18 -0.52 -15.80
N TRP A 158 -17.88 -1.59 -15.37
CA TRP A 158 -19.33 -1.71 -15.51
C TRP A 158 -20.08 -0.58 -14.79
N ASP A 159 -19.51 -0.09 -13.70
CA ASP A 159 -20.07 0.99 -12.91
C ASP A 159 -20.28 2.30 -13.69
N THR A 160 -19.57 2.52 -14.80
CA THR A 160 -19.81 3.66 -15.71
C THR A 160 -21.19 3.63 -16.37
N GLY A 161 -21.81 2.45 -16.49
CA GLY A 161 -23.16 2.29 -17.05
C GLY A 161 -24.29 2.40 -16.03
N ILE A 162 -24.00 2.48 -14.73
CA ILE A 162 -25.01 2.50 -13.66
C ILE A 162 -25.32 3.95 -13.28
N VAL A 163 -26.46 4.46 -13.78
CA VAL A 163 -26.90 5.86 -13.58
C VAL A 163 -27.50 6.11 -12.19
N ARG A 164 -28.18 5.11 -11.58
CA ARG A 164 -28.85 5.28 -10.28
C ARG A 164 -28.41 4.24 -9.28
N ARG A 165 -28.02 4.72 -8.10
CA ARG A 165 -27.78 3.90 -6.90
C ARG A 165 -28.55 4.51 -5.74
N PRO A 166 -29.26 3.71 -4.94
CA PRO A 166 -29.76 4.20 -3.65
C PRO A 166 -28.56 4.55 -2.77
N LEU A 167 -28.58 5.73 -2.14
CA LEU A 167 -27.60 6.13 -1.12
C LEU A 167 -27.75 5.17 0.06
N LEU A 168 -26.67 4.53 0.49
CA LEU A 168 -26.72 3.45 1.48
C LEU A 168 -25.88 3.83 2.68
N GLU A 169 -26.56 4.02 3.80
CA GLU A 169 -25.94 4.29 5.08
C GLU A 169 -25.46 2.98 5.73
N PRO A 170 -24.37 3.00 6.52
CA PRO A 170 -23.97 1.88 7.36
C PRO A 170 -25.11 1.46 8.32
N ASN A 171 -25.09 0.20 8.77
CA ASN A 171 -26.09 -0.30 9.73
C ASN A 171 -25.94 0.33 11.13
N LEU A 172 -24.80 0.96 11.41
CA LEU A 172 -24.50 1.64 12.66
C LEU A 172 -24.61 3.16 12.48
N ASN A 173 -25.03 3.86 13.54
CA ASN A 173 -25.10 5.31 13.55
C ASN A 173 -23.72 5.97 13.32
N SER A 174 -23.71 7.23 12.92
CA SER A 174 -22.49 7.97 12.60
C SER A 174 -21.52 8.08 13.77
N GLY A 175 -22.04 8.26 14.99
CA GLY A 175 -21.23 8.30 16.22
C GLY A 175 -20.48 6.99 16.49
N GLY A 176 -21.17 5.85 16.37
CA GLY A 176 -20.55 4.53 16.53
C GLY A 176 -19.55 4.22 15.42
N MET A 177 -19.87 4.59 14.17
CA MET A 177 -18.93 4.45 13.04
C MET A 177 -17.66 5.28 13.23
N LEU A 178 -17.79 6.50 13.76
CA LEU A 178 -16.68 7.38 14.08
C LEU A 178 -15.84 6.83 15.23
N PHE A 179 -16.48 6.32 16.30
CA PHE A 179 -15.78 5.69 17.41
C PHE A 179 -14.94 4.49 16.96
N ILE A 180 -15.55 3.57 16.20
CA ILE A 180 -14.84 2.40 15.64
C ILE A 180 -13.73 2.87 14.69
N GLY A 181 -14.00 3.82 13.79
CA GLY A 181 -13.02 4.33 12.84
C GLY A 181 -11.81 4.97 13.52
N ILE A 182 -12.02 5.83 14.53
CA ILE A 182 -10.93 6.45 15.30
C ILE A 182 -10.18 5.40 16.12
N GLY A 183 -10.88 4.46 16.75
CA GLY A 183 -10.26 3.36 17.50
C GLY A 183 -9.34 2.51 16.62
N LEU A 184 -9.81 2.12 15.43
CA LEU A 184 -9.01 1.37 14.45
C LEU A 184 -7.83 2.19 13.94
N LEU A 185 -8.00 3.50 13.72
CA LEU A 185 -6.90 4.37 13.29
C LEU A 185 -5.83 4.50 14.38
N ILE A 186 -6.22 4.70 15.64
CA ILE A 186 -5.29 4.74 16.77
C ILE A 186 -4.56 3.41 16.90
N PHE A 187 -5.28 2.29 16.81
CA PHE A 187 -4.69 0.95 16.81
C PHE A 187 -3.66 0.76 15.69
N LEU A 188 -3.98 1.22 14.48
CA LEU A 188 -3.07 1.19 13.33
C LEU A 188 -1.79 1.99 13.59
N ILE A 189 -1.93 3.20 14.13
CA ILE A 189 -0.79 4.08 14.43
C ILE A 189 0.09 3.49 15.52
N ILE A 190 -0.51 2.94 16.58
CA ILE A 190 0.21 2.25 17.66
C ILE A 190 0.97 1.05 17.10
N ASN A 191 0.33 0.24 16.25
CA ASN A 191 1.00 -0.89 15.59
C ASN A 191 2.22 -0.45 14.79
N ILE A 192 2.10 0.59 13.97
CA ILE A 192 3.24 1.12 13.19
C ILE A 192 4.34 1.65 14.11
N ALA A 193 3.97 2.34 15.20
CA ALA A 193 4.93 2.92 16.13
C ALA A 193 5.71 1.86 16.92
N LEU A 194 5.04 0.77 17.32
CA LEU A 194 5.64 -0.32 18.09
C LEU A 194 6.37 -1.36 17.22
N SER A 195 6.09 -1.40 15.91
CA SER A 195 6.74 -2.33 14.99
C SER A 195 8.19 -1.94 14.70
N THR A 196 9.05 -2.94 14.51
CA THR A 196 10.48 -2.77 14.21
C THR A 196 10.68 -2.57 12.70
N PRO A 197 11.36 -1.47 12.27
CA PRO A 197 11.70 -1.29 10.86
C PRO A 197 12.67 -2.37 10.41
N ARG A 198 12.32 -3.13 9.36
CA ARG A 198 13.20 -4.14 8.78
C ARG A 198 13.99 -3.53 7.61
N PRO A 199 15.34 -3.50 7.66
CA PRO A 199 16.14 -3.01 6.53
C PRO A 199 15.88 -3.89 5.31
N ARG A 200 15.62 -3.26 4.17
CA ARG A 200 15.39 -3.95 2.89
C ARG A 200 16.76 -4.32 2.31
N PRO A 201 17.14 -5.61 2.19
CA PRO A 201 18.40 -5.97 1.58
C PRO A 201 18.38 -5.55 0.10
N LEU A 202 19.21 -4.58 -0.26
CA LEU A 202 19.51 -4.31 -1.67
C LEU A 202 20.34 -5.48 -2.20
N GLY A 203 19.68 -6.46 -2.84
CA GLY A 203 20.35 -7.48 -3.64
C GLY A 203 20.38 -8.92 -3.09
N VAL A 204 19.49 -9.30 -2.16
CA VAL A 204 19.32 -10.73 -1.80
C VAL A 204 18.04 -11.27 -2.46
N PRO A 205 18.11 -12.29 -3.35
CA PRO A 205 16.98 -12.68 -4.20
C PRO A 205 15.80 -13.39 -3.52
N ASN A 206 15.84 -13.73 -2.24
CA ASN A 206 14.80 -14.54 -1.61
C ASN A 206 14.78 -14.30 -0.11
N THR A 207 13.68 -13.77 0.44
CA THR A 207 13.04 -14.13 1.74
C THR A 207 12.23 -12.96 2.32
N GLY A 208 11.03 -13.28 2.82
CA GLY A 208 10.23 -12.39 3.67
C GLY A 208 9.44 -11.31 2.95
N LEU A 209 8.13 -11.58 2.79
CA LEU A 209 6.96 -10.69 2.70
C LEU A 209 7.01 -9.33 1.93
N VAL A 210 8.07 -8.51 1.98
CA VAL A 210 8.24 -7.24 1.22
C VAL A 210 9.72 -6.94 0.86
N SER A 211 10.64 -7.91 0.96
CA SER A 211 12.08 -7.68 0.78
C SER A 211 12.66 -8.15 -0.55
N GLY A 212 12.00 -7.77 -1.65
CA GLY A 212 12.53 -7.88 -3.02
C GLY A 212 12.05 -6.69 -3.84
N ALA A 213 12.91 -5.67 -3.98
CA ALA A 213 12.77 -4.49 -4.86
C ALA A 213 11.32 -4.05 -5.18
N GLY A 214 10.54 -3.66 -4.16
CA GLY A 214 9.17 -3.15 -4.34
C GLY A 214 9.04 -2.08 -5.44
N PRO A 215 7.86 -1.94 -6.03
CA PRO A 215 7.62 -0.94 -7.07
C PRO A 215 7.88 0.45 -6.51
N GLY A 216 8.84 1.15 -7.09
CA GLY A 216 9.13 2.50 -6.63
C GLY A 216 10.40 3.06 -7.24
N ASN A 217 10.53 4.37 -7.15
CA ASN A 217 11.79 5.05 -7.39
C ASN A 217 12.83 4.70 -6.31
N VAL A 218 14.07 5.10 -6.55
CA VAL A 218 15.18 4.82 -5.63
C VAL A 218 14.94 5.39 -4.23
N LEU A 219 14.27 6.55 -4.13
CA LEU A 219 13.98 7.22 -2.86
C LEU A 219 13.07 6.39 -1.95
N ILE A 220 12.08 5.67 -2.50
CA ILE A 220 11.20 4.80 -1.71
C ILE A 220 11.83 3.44 -1.48
N ARG A 221 12.62 2.96 -2.45
CA ARG A 221 13.33 1.69 -2.32
C ARG A 221 14.36 1.73 -1.20
N SER A 222 15.00 2.87 -0.98
CA SER A 222 15.94 3.08 0.12
C SER A 222 15.30 3.13 1.50
N ILE A 223 13.98 3.25 1.61
CA ILE A 223 13.28 3.33 2.90
C ILE A 223 12.98 1.90 3.40
N PRO A 224 13.37 1.57 4.65
CA PRO A 224 13.02 0.30 5.30
C PRO A 224 11.50 0.08 5.36
N SER A 225 11.04 -1.15 5.13
CA SER A 225 9.62 -1.50 5.28
C SER A 225 9.29 -1.89 6.72
N ILE A 226 8.10 -1.51 7.19
CA ILE A 226 7.57 -1.90 8.50
C ILE A 226 6.43 -2.89 8.29
N GLU A 227 6.60 -4.11 8.79
CA GLU A 227 5.52 -5.10 8.86
C GLU A 227 4.78 -4.93 10.18
N THR A 228 3.47 -4.73 10.11
CA THR A 228 2.63 -4.36 11.28
C THR A 228 1.89 -5.55 11.90
N MET A 229 2.17 -6.77 11.45
CA MET A 229 1.67 -8.02 12.00
C MET A 229 2.83 -8.99 12.28
N GLN A 230 2.70 -9.81 13.32
CA GLN A 230 3.75 -10.74 13.74
C GLN A 230 4.15 -11.69 12.61
N SER A 231 5.45 -11.77 12.33
CA SER A 231 6.04 -12.78 11.47
C SER A 231 6.69 -13.86 12.34
N ALA A 232 6.77 -15.11 11.88
CA ALA A 232 7.28 -16.27 12.64
C ALA A 232 8.60 -16.01 13.42
N ARG A 233 9.49 -15.17 12.89
CA ARG A 233 10.75 -14.77 13.55
C ARG A 233 10.55 -13.98 14.85
N ASP A 234 9.49 -13.19 14.97
CA ASP A 234 9.22 -12.37 16.16
C ASP A 234 8.79 -13.25 17.36
N SER A 235 8.24 -14.44 17.07
CA SER A 235 7.91 -15.47 18.07
C SER A 235 9.15 -16.24 18.54
N GLU A 236 10.13 -16.47 17.66
CA GLU A 236 11.40 -17.12 18.00
C GLU A 236 12.35 -16.21 18.79
N SER A 237 12.47 -14.92 18.42
CA SER A 237 13.26 -13.95 19.18
C SER A 237 12.74 -13.74 20.61
N ARG A 238 11.46 -14.03 20.88
CA ARG A 238 10.85 -13.97 22.22
C ARG A 238 10.93 -15.28 23.01
N SER A 239 11.17 -16.41 22.37
CA SER A 239 11.21 -17.73 23.02
C SER A 239 12.60 -18.16 23.48
N GLY A 240 13.58 -17.25 23.46
CA GLY A 240 14.88 -17.46 24.12
C GLY A 240 15.78 -18.51 23.44
N VAL A 241 15.49 -18.87 22.19
CA VAL A 241 16.39 -19.70 21.38
C VAL A 241 17.48 -18.78 20.84
N THR A 242 18.68 -18.92 21.37
CA THR A 242 19.89 -18.21 20.96
C THR A 242 20.22 -18.51 19.50
N THR A 243 19.67 -17.70 18.60
CA THR A 243 20.23 -17.55 17.26
C THR A 243 21.35 -16.52 17.35
N VAL A 244 22.49 -16.83 16.72
CA VAL A 244 23.70 -16.02 16.69
C VAL A 244 23.31 -14.56 16.40
N GLU A 245 23.57 -13.70 17.37
CA GLU A 245 23.33 -12.26 17.29
C GLU A 245 24.31 -11.70 16.25
N VAL A 246 23.91 -11.71 14.97
CA VAL A 246 24.57 -10.87 13.96
C VAL A 246 24.36 -9.45 14.45
N ALA A 247 25.42 -8.85 15.00
CA ALA A 247 25.41 -7.51 15.56
C ALA A 247 24.61 -6.58 14.65
N PRO A 248 23.42 -6.10 15.05
CA PRO A 248 22.67 -5.19 14.23
C PRO A 248 23.51 -3.92 14.18
N ALA A 249 24.12 -3.63 13.02
CA ALA A 249 24.76 -2.35 12.77
C ALA A 249 23.77 -1.29 13.23
N HIS A 250 24.09 -0.55 14.31
CA HIS A 250 23.16 0.37 14.95
C HIS A 250 22.52 1.24 13.88
N PRO A 251 21.23 1.03 13.55
CA PRO A 251 20.60 1.81 12.52
C PRO A 251 20.60 3.24 13.02
N LYS A 252 21.02 4.19 12.18
CA LYS A 252 21.00 5.60 12.57
C LYS A 252 19.56 5.93 12.99
N PRO A 253 19.34 6.78 14.01
CA PRO A 253 17.99 7.09 14.49
C PRO A 253 17.07 7.61 13.37
N LEU A 254 17.65 8.25 12.35
CA LEU A 254 16.91 8.73 11.17
C LEU A 254 16.36 7.59 10.29
N ASP A 255 17.05 6.46 10.19
CA ASP A 255 16.66 5.33 9.32
C ASP A 255 15.46 4.57 9.90
N THR A 256 15.22 4.69 11.21
CA THR A 256 14.08 4.08 11.89
C THR A 256 12.87 5.03 12.02
N LEU A 257 13.12 6.33 12.17
CA LEU A 257 12.04 7.33 12.33
C LEU A 257 11.37 7.71 11.02
N LEU A 258 12.14 7.86 9.93
CA LEU A 258 11.62 8.26 8.63
C LEU A 258 10.50 7.34 8.09
N PRO A 259 10.65 6.00 8.04
CA PRO A 259 9.58 5.11 7.56
C PRO A 259 8.32 5.21 8.42
N ARG A 260 8.46 5.38 9.75
CA ARG A 260 7.32 5.52 10.66
C ARG A 260 6.52 6.78 10.39
N ILE A 261 7.21 7.93 10.27
CA ILE A 261 6.56 9.22 9.99
C ILE A 261 5.85 9.17 8.64
N LEU A 262 6.48 8.61 7.62
CA LEU A 262 5.89 8.49 6.29
C LEU A 262 4.70 7.53 6.27
N ALA A 263 4.80 6.37 6.90
CA ALA A 263 3.69 5.40 6.98
C ALA A 263 2.50 5.96 7.76
N ILE A 264 2.74 6.55 8.95
CA ILE A 264 1.69 7.18 9.77
C ILE A 264 1.05 8.34 9.00
N GLY A 265 1.86 9.25 8.46
CA GLY A 265 1.40 10.40 7.69
C GLY A 265 0.58 9.99 6.46
N ALA A 266 1.03 8.97 5.72
CA ALA A 266 0.32 8.49 4.55
C ALA A 266 -1.03 7.87 4.90
N ASN A 267 -1.13 7.07 5.97
CA ASN A 267 -2.41 6.53 6.43
C ASN A 267 -3.36 7.64 6.90
N LEU A 268 -2.86 8.63 7.66
CA LEU A 268 -3.66 9.78 8.08
C LEU A 268 -4.21 10.57 6.88
N ILE A 269 -3.36 10.86 5.89
CA ILE A 269 -3.77 11.55 4.65
C ILE A 269 -4.80 10.71 3.89
N LEU A 270 -4.59 9.38 3.80
CA LEU A 270 -5.50 8.46 3.11
C LEU A 270 -6.89 8.50 3.75
N ILE A 271 -6.98 8.32 5.08
CA ILE A 271 -8.25 8.32 5.82
C ILE A 271 -8.92 9.70 5.77
N ALA A 272 -8.17 10.77 6.01
CA ALA A 272 -8.68 12.13 5.92
C ALA A 272 -9.21 12.45 4.50
N SER A 273 -8.57 11.92 3.45
CA SER A 273 -9.03 12.09 2.07
C SER A 273 -10.33 11.34 1.82
N ILE A 274 -10.49 10.11 2.31
CA ILE A 274 -11.76 9.37 2.19
C ILE A 274 -12.91 10.14 2.87
N VAL A 275 -12.71 10.57 4.12
CA VAL A 275 -13.72 11.32 4.87
C VAL A 275 -14.01 12.67 4.20
N GLY A 276 -12.97 13.37 3.74
CA GLY A 276 -13.07 14.64 3.02
C GLY A 276 -13.83 14.53 1.70
N ILE A 277 -13.63 13.45 0.94
CA ILE A 277 -14.40 13.18 -0.29
C ILE A 277 -15.87 12.97 0.06
N GLY A 278 -16.17 12.18 1.10
CA GLY A 278 -17.55 12.01 1.58
C GLY A 278 -18.21 13.32 2.01
N TYR A 279 -17.49 14.16 2.74
CA TYR A 279 -18.03 15.43 3.23
C TYR A 279 -18.20 16.48 2.12
N TRP A 280 -17.14 16.79 1.35
CA TRP A 280 -17.16 17.88 0.38
C TRP A 280 -17.75 17.51 -0.98
N HIS A 281 -17.62 16.25 -1.41
CA HIS A 281 -18.04 15.81 -2.74
C HIS A 281 -19.30 14.96 -2.72
N PHE A 282 -19.49 14.10 -1.71
CA PHE A 282 -20.72 13.32 -1.60
C PHE A 282 -21.82 14.07 -0.84
N GLY A 283 -21.48 15.13 -0.10
CA GLY A 283 -22.45 15.90 0.69
C GLY A 283 -22.97 15.15 1.93
N SER A 284 -22.31 14.05 2.32
CA SER A 284 -22.69 13.23 3.47
C SER A 284 -21.46 12.85 4.28
N PHE A 285 -21.35 13.43 5.47
CA PHE A 285 -20.32 13.06 6.43
C PHE A 285 -20.42 11.59 6.85
N ASN A 286 -21.65 11.10 7.02
CA ASN A 286 -21.93 9.72 7.42
C ASN A 286 -21.37 8.71 6.41
N THR A 287 -21.54 8.98 5.12
CA THR A 287 -21.01 8.13 4.04
C THR A 287 -19.49 8.17 4.02
N GLY A 288 -18.88 9.34 4.24
CA GLY A 288 -17.42 9.49 4.32
C GLY A 288 -16.81 8.69 5.47
N VAL A 289 -17.36 8.85 6.69
CA VAL A 289 -16.93 8.08 7.87
C VAL A 289 -17.18 6.58 7.66
N GLY A 290 -18.34 6.20 7.13
CA GLY A 290 -18.65 4.80 6.83
C GLY A 290 -17.65 4.15 5.88
N THR A 291 -17.29 4.85 4.79
CA THR A 291 -16.30 4.40 3.81
C THR A 291 -14.91 4.26 4.43
N ALA A 292 -14.50 5.23 5.27
CA ALA A 292 -13.21 5.21 5.95
C ALA A 292 -13.11 4.06 6.97
N THR A 293 -14.18 3.86 7.76
CA THR A 293 -14.25 2.75 8.71
C THR A 293 -14.23 1.41 7.99
N LEU A 294 -14.94 1.26 6.86
CA LEU A 294 -14.87 0.04 6.04
C LEU A 294 -13.43 -0.25 5.61
N TYR A 295 -12.72 0.78 5.10
CA TYR A 295 -11.32 0.63 4.70
C TYR A 295 -10.45 0.17 5.87
N LEU A 296 -10.51 0.84 7.03
CA LEU A 296 -9.73 0.48 8.22
C LEU A 296 -10.06 -0.90 8.78
N LEU A 297 -11.27 -1.39 8.56
CA LEU A 297 -11.70 -2.72 9.00
C LEU A 297 -11.15 -3.83 8.11
N LEU A 298 -10.65 -3.53 6.92
CA LEU A 298 -10.11 -4.56 6.04
C LEU A 298 -8.79 -5.09 6.59
N PRO A 299 -8.61 -6.43 6.69
CA PRO A 299 -7.39 -7.05 7.21
C PRO A 299 -6.11 -6.60 6.51
N TYR A 300 -6.23 -6.34 5.20
CA TYR A 300 -5.16 -5.80 4.38
C TYR A 300 -4.55 -4.52 4.95
N THR A 301 -5.38 -3.60 5.47
CA THR A 301 -4.89 -2.31 5.97
C THR A 301 -4.02 -2.50 7.18
N ALA A 302 -4.43 -3.35 8.13
CA ALA A 302 -3.65 -3.63 9.33
C ALA A 302 -2.33 -4.35 9.02
N HIS A 303 -2.24 -5.14 7.95
CA HIS A 303 -1.00 -5.84 7.58
C HIS A 303 0.00 -4.98 6.79
N THR A 304 -0.48 -4.10 5.91
CA THR A 304 0.38 -3.33 4.98
C THR A 304 0.51 -1.86 5.34
N ALA A 305 -0.09 -1.42 6.45
CA ALA A 305 -0.09 0.00 6.83
C ALA A 305 1.30 0.56 7.13
N GLY A 306 2.26 -0.27 7.58
CA GLY A 306 3.65 0.15 7.77
C GLY A 306 4.47 0.21 6.47
N SER A 307 3.95 -0.32 5.36
CA SER A 307 4.67 -0.39 4.09
C SER A 307 4.45 0.85 3.24
N VAL A 308 5.51 1.64 3.11
CA VAL A 308 5.50 2.96 2.44
C VAL A 308 5.11 2.85 0.97
N ASP A 309 5.59 1.82 0.27
CA ASP A 309 5.28 1.57 -1.15
C ASP A 309 3.81 1.17 -1.40
N HIS A 310 3.12 0.65 -0.39
CA HIS A 310 1.68 0.38 -0.47
C HIS A 310 0.86 1.64 -0.23
N VAL A 311 1.11 2.34 0.88
CA VAL A 311 0.21 3.38 1.38
C VAL A 311 0.44 4.74 0.70
N VAL A 312 1.69 5.14 0.46
CA VAL A 312 2.02 6.48 -0.08
C VAL A 312 1.41 6.73 -1.46
N PRO A 313 1.52 5.83 -2.45
CA PRO A 313 0.91 6.08 -3.76
C PRO A 313 -0.62 6.21 -3.65
N GLY A 314 -1.26 5.33 -2.86
CA GLY A 314 -2.70 5.37 -2.65
C GLY A 314 -3.19 6.65 -1.98
N SER A 315 -2.45 7.14 -0.98
CA SER A 315 -2.80 8.39 -0.26
C SER A 315 -2.64 9.62 -1.16
N LEU A 316 -1.57 9.69 -1.97
CA LEU A 316 -1.37 10.76 -2.94
C LEU A 316 -2.42 10.76 -4.05
N LEU A 317 -2.79 9.59 -4.57
CA LEU A 317 -3.87 9.47 -5.54
C LEU A 317 -5.21 9.94 -4.95
N LEU A 318 -5.54 9.55 -3.71
CA LEU A 318 -6.76 10.02 -3.05
C LEU A 318 -6.74 11.52 -2.77
N LEU A 319 -5.57 12.09 -2.44
CA LEU A 319 -5.43 13.52 -2.26
C LEU A 319 -5.59 14.28 -3.58
N ALA A 320 -5.10 13.71 -4.70
CA ALA A 320 -5.35 14.22 -6.04
C ALA A 320 -6.85 14.23 -6.36
N LEU A 321 -7.56 13.16 -5.98
CA LEU A 321 -9.01 13.06 -6.14
C LEU A 321 -9.75 14.03 -5.22
N LEU A 322 -9.38 14.17 -3.96
CA LEU A 322 -9.97 15.14 -3.03
C LEU A 322 -9.86 16.57 -3.59
N MET A 323 -8.74 16.88 -4.22
CA MET A 323 -8.43 18.18 -4.81
C MET A 323 -8.82 18.32 -6.29
N TYR A 324 -9.66 17.43 -6.85
CA TYR A 324 -10.00 17.42 -8.29
C TYR A 324 -10.58 18.75 -8.80
N ARG A 325 -11.19 19.56 -7.93
CA ARG A 325 -11.73 20.88 -8.31
C ARG A 325 -10.62 21.88 -8.68
N GLN A 326 -9.41 21.65 -8.17
CA GLN A 326 -8.22 22.46 -8.40
C GLN A 326 -7.23 21.70 -9.29
N PRO A 327 -7.25 21.90 -10.62
CA PRO A 327 -6.51 21.06 -11.56
C PRO A 327 -4.99 21.07 -11.29
N PHE A 328 -4.41 22.19 -10.84
CA PHE A 328 -2.99 22.26 -10.51
C PHE A 328 -2.62 21.33 -9.33
N LEU A 329 -3.38 21.34 -8.24
CA LEU A 329 -3.13 20.46 -7.08
C LEU A 329 -3.39 19.00 -7.43
N ALA A 330 -4.45 18.72 -8.18
CA ALA A 330 -4.73 17.36 -8.66
C ALA A 330 -3.57 16.81 -9.51
N GLY A 331 -3.05 17.62 -10.44
CA GLY A 331 -1.87 17.29 -11.23
C GLY A 331 -0.60 17.11 -10.38
N LEU A 332 -0.41 17.97 -9.38
CA LEU A 332 0.71 17.90 -8.44
C LEU A 332 0.73 16.56 -7.69
N PHE A 333 -0.39 16.16 -7.08
CA PHE A 333 -0.45 14.92 -6.30
C PHE A 333 -0.43 13.68 -7.19
N LEU A 334 -1.06 13.71 -8.38
CA LEU A 334 -0.95 12.63 -9.35
C LEU A 334 0.49 12.46 -9.84
N GLY A 335 1.20 13.55 -10.11
CA GLY A 335 2.60 13.52 -10.56
C GLY A 335 3.56 13.08 -9.46
N LEU A 336 3.31 13.46 -8.21
CA LEU A 336 4.02 12.90 -7.06
C LEU A 336 3.79 11.39 -6.95
N ALA A 337 2.54 10.92 -7.07
CA ALA A 337 2.24 9.50 -7.05
C ALA A 337 2.93 8.76 -8.21
N ALA A 338 2.92 9.33 -9.41
CA ALA A 338 3.54 8.77 -10.61
C ALA A 338 5.08 8.71 -10.54
N GLY A 339 5.71 9.73 -9.94
CA GLY A 339 7.16 9.73 -9.76
C GLY A 339 7.62 8.86 -8.59
N VAL A 340 6.74 8.60 -7.62
CA VAL A 340 6.93 7.64 -6.53
C VAL A 340 6.82 6.22 -7.05
N VAL A 341 5.74 5.92 -7.77
CA VAL A 341 5.43 4.64 -8.41
C VAL A 341 4.95 4.93 -9.83
N TYR A 342 5.48 4.24 -10.83
CA TYR A 342 5.22 4.61 -12.22
C TYR A 342 3.81 4.25 -12.74
N TYR A 343 3.05 3.33 -12.10
CA TYR A 343 1.73 2.92 -12.60
C TYR A 343 0.71 4.08 -12.78
N PRO A 344 0.63 5.07 -11.88
CA PRO A 344 -0.17 6.28 -12.09
C PRO A 344 0.09 7.07 -13.39
N PHE A 345 1.23 6.90 -14.09
CA PHE A 345 1.40 7.53 -15.41
C PHE A 345 0.31 7.10 -16.40
N PHE A 346 -0.19 5.87 -16.28
CA PHE A 346 -1.26 5.35 -17.14
C PHE A 346 -2.64 5.94 -16.82
N LEU A 347 -2.79 6.69 -15.73
CA LEU A 347 -4.00 7.45 -15.44
C LEU A 347 -4.06 8.78 -16.23
N LEU A 348 -2.94 9.23 -16.82
CA LEU A 348 -2.90 10.50 -17.56
C LEU A 348 -3.94 10.60 -18.67
N PRO A 349 -4.18 9.59 -19.53
CA PRO A 349 -5.22 9.67 -20.55
C PRO A 349 -6.62 9.96 -19.98
N LEU A 350 -6.98 9.30 -18.87
CA LEU A 350 -8.26 9.49 -18.18
C LEU A 350 -8.37 10.91 -17.59
N TRP A 351 -7.36 11.34 -16.83
CA TRP A 351 -7.37 12.63 -16.13
C TRP A 351 -7.25 13.81 -17.08
N CYS A 352 -6.42 13.71 -18.12
CA CYS A 352 -6.33 14.72 -19.18
C CYS A 352 -7.65 14.83 -19.95
N SER A 353 -8.31 13.71 -20.24
CA SER A 353 -9.63 13.70 -20.88
C SER A 353 -10.71 14.34 -20.00
N PHE A 354 -10.70 14.09 -18.68
CA PHE A 354 -11.60 14.75 -17.73
C PHE A 354 -11.44 16.29 -17.74
N TYR A 355 -10.20 16.79 -17.73
CA TYR A 355 -9.93 18.24 -17.77
C TYR A 355 -9.85 18.85 -19.17
N TRP A 356 -10.13 18.07 -20.23
CA TRP A 356 -9.86 18.44 -21.63
C TRP A 356 -10.45 19.81 -21.98
N GLN A 357 -11.72 20.02 -21.66
CA GLN A 357 -12.43 21.25 -21.97
C GLN A 357 -12.07 22.40 -21.02
N ARG A 358 -11.69 22.09 -19.78
CA ARG A 358 -11.38 23.09 -18.76
C ARG A 358 -10.35 22.61 -17.75
N GLY A 359 -9.17 23.20 -17.82
CA GLY A 359 -8.13 23.04 -16.79
C GLY A 359 -6.98 22.11 -17.16
N VAL A 360 -6.99 21.45 -18.33
CA VAL A 360 -5.93 20.51 -18.73
C VAL A 360 -4.52 21.11 -18.66
N ARG A 361 -4.34 22.38 -19.05
CA ARG A 361 -3.04 23.07 -18.95
C ARG A 361 -2.58 23.25 -17.51
N ARG A 362 -3.49 23.61 -16.60
CA ARG A 362 -3.16 23.79 -15.18
C ARG A 362 -2.80 22.45 -14.54
N PHE A 363 -3.53 21.41 -14.92
CA PHE A 363 -3.26 20.03 -14.52
C PHE A 363 -1.88 19.57 -15.01
N ALA A 364 -1.59 19.74 -16.30
CA ALA A 364 -0.30 19.40 -16.89
C ALA A 364 0.85 20.18 -16.23
N LEU A 365 0.66 21.46 -15.89
CA LEU A 365 1.66 22.26 -15.16
C LEU A 365 1.93 21.72 -13.76
N GLY A 366 0.90 21.34 -13.00
CA GLY A 366 1.07 20.74 -11.68
C GLY A 366 1.76 19.38 -11.74
N PHE A 367 1.40 18.57 -12.73
CA PHE A 367 2.04 17.28 -12.99
C PHE A 367 3.51 17.43 -13.38
N ALA A 368 3.83 18.34 -14.31
CA ALA A 368 5.20 18.60 -14.71
C ALA A 368 6.04 19.17 -13.56
N PHE A 369 5.46 20.06 -12.74
CA PHE A 369 6.15 20.64 -11.58
C PHE A 369 6.49 19.58 -10.52
N SER A 370 5.54 18.72 -10.13
CA SER A 370 5.81 17.62 -9.18
C SER A 370 6.86 16.66 -9.70
N LEU A 371 6.81 16.32 -10.99
CA LEU A 371 7.81 15.45 -11.62
C LEU A 371 9.19 16.10 -11.63
N ALA A 372 9.29 17.39 -11.97
CA ALA A 372 10.55 18.13 -11.95
C ALA A 372 11.16 18.18 -10.53
N VAL A 373 10.34 18.38 -9.50
CA VAL A 373 10.78 18.35 -8.10
C VAL A 373 11.32 16.96 -7.72
N LEU A 374 10.65 15.88 -8.13
CA LEU A 374 11.14 14.52 -7.87
C LEU A 374 12.41 14.19 -8.62
N ILE A 375 12.53 14.61 -9.88
CA ILE A 375 13.77 14.44 -10.67
C ILE A 375 14.93 15.19 -9.98
N LEU A 376 14.68 16.41 -9.51
CA LEU A 376 15.66 17.18 -8.76
C LEU A 376 16.04 16.48 -7.44
N ALA A 377 15.06 15.94 -6.70
CA ALA A 377 15.32 15.18 -5.48
C ALA A 377 16.18 13.94 -5.73
N VAL A 378 15.90 13.19 -6.80
CA VAL A 378 16.71 12.03 -7.22
C VAL A 378 18.12 12.47 -7.64
N ALA A 379 18.25 13.57 -8.37
CA ALA A 379 19.55 14.12 -8.77
C ALA A 379 20.40 14.55 -7.55
N LEU A 380 19.76 15.13 -6.53
CA LEU A 380 20.42 15.57 -5.31
C LEU A 380 20.75 14.42 -4.35
N SER A 381 20.04 13.29 -4.43
CA SER A 381 20.26 12.12 -3.58
C SER A 381 21.66 11.49 -3.75
N ARG A 382 22.31 11.67 -4.92
CA ARG A 382 23.64 11.10 -5.26
C ARG A 382 23.79 9.59 -5.06
N GLN A 383 22.69 8.86 -4.92
CA GLN A 383 22.68 7.41 -4.76
C GLN A 383 22.74 6.72 -6.14
N GLY A 384 23.88 6.16 -6.52
CA GLY A 384 24.04 5.41 -7.78
C GLY A 384 23.90 6.25 -9.05
N ASP A 385 23.72 5.58 -10.19
CA ASP A 385 23.64 6.22 -11.50
C ASP A 385 22.30 6.93 -11.72
N PHE A 386 22.36 8.24 -11.94
CA PHE A 386 21.17 9.07 -12.16
C PHE A 386 20.28 8.55 -13.30
N LEU A 387 20.86 8.16 -14.44
CA LEU A 387 20.09 7.64 -15.58
C LEU A 387 19.37 6.33 -15.26
N VAL A 388 20.00 5.47 -14.46
CA VAL A 388 19.39 4.20 -14.03
C VAL A 388 18.22 4.48 -13.09
N ASN A 389 18.39 5.41 -12.15
CA ASN A 389 17.34 5.83 -11.22
C ASN A 389 16.17 6.48 -11.93
N LEU A 390 16.45 7.30 -12.95
CA LEU A 390 15.44 7.91 -13.81
C LEU A 390 14.67 6.86 -14.61
N GLY A 391 15.38 5.83 -15.11
CA GLY A 391 14.77 4.67 -15.76
C GLY A 391 13.84 3.87 -14.86
N TYR A 392 14.14 3.75 -13.56
CA TYR A 392 13.22 3.17 -12.57
C TYR A 392 12.01 4.07 -12.30
N MET A 393 12.19 5.40 -12.28
CA MET A 393 11.10 6.36 -12.05
C MET A 393 10.03 6.30 -13.16
N PHE A 394 10.44 6.12 -14.42
CA PHE A 394 9.54 6.01 -15.56
C PHE A 394 9.13 4.57 -15.90
N GLY A 395 9.53 3.58 -15.09
CA GLY A 395 9.15 2.19 -15.28
C GLY A 395 9.86 1.46 -16.44
N VAL A 396 10.77 2.10 -17.17
CA VAL A 396 11.52 1.51 -18.31
C VAL A 396 12.26 0.25 -17.88
N LYS A 397 12.86 0.27 -16.68
CA LYS A 397 13.63 -0.84 -16.13
C LYS A 397 12.80 -1.83 -15.30
N GLN A 398 11.53 -1.50 -14.97
CA GLN A 398 10.61 -2.44 -14.30
C GLN A 398 9.84 -3.32 -15.30
N VAL A 399 9.94 -3.04 -16.61
CA VAL A 399 9.59 -3.98 -17.69
C VAL A 399 10.61 -5.11 -17.83
N GLU A 400 11.76 -4.99 -17.17
CA GLU A 400 12.81 -6.02 -17.18
C GLU A 400 12.28 -7.34 -16.58
N MET A 401 12.56 -8.45 -17.29
CA MET A 401 12.00 -9.79 -17.03
C MET A 401 12.82 -10.60 -16.02
N ARG A 402 13.61 -9.92 -15.17
CA ARG A 402 14.55 -10.54 -14.23
C ARG A 402 14.08 -10.27 -12.80
N GLU A 403 14.25 -11.25 -11.90
CA GLU A 403 13.91 -11.17 -10.47
C GLU A 403 12.41 -10.87 -10.18
N LEU A 404 11.52 -11.56 -10.89
CA LEU A 404 10.07 -11.40 -10.74
C LEU A 404 9.55 -12.14 -9.49
N GLY A 405 8.78 -11.45 -8.66
CA GLY A 405 8.11 -11.99 -7.48
C GLY A 405 6.62 -12.27 -7.71
N GLY A 406 6.02 -13.03 -6.79
CA GLY A 406 4.61 -13.43 -6.88
C GLY A 406 4.35 -14.49 -7.94
N ILE A 407 3.21 -14.40 -8.64
CA ILE A 407 2.82 -15.41 -9.65
C ILE A 407 3.86 -15.58 -10.78
N TRP A 408 4.57 -14.50 -11.10
CA TRP A 408 5.59 -14.45 -12.14
C TRP A 408 6.88 -15.18 -11.75
N GLY A 409 7.16 -15.30 -10.45
CA GLY A 409 8.27 -16.11 -9.91
C GLY A 409 7.87 -17.56 -9.63
N LEU A 410 6.58 -17.88 -9.63
CA LEU A 410 6.02 -19.18 -9.22
C LEU A 410 5.61 -20.09 -10.40
N GLY A 411 6.00 -19.75 -11.63
CA GLY A 411 5.87 -20.65 -12.79
C GLY A 411 5.32 -20.03 -14.08
N TRP A 412 4.85 -18.79 -14.06
CA TRP A 412 4.40 -18.12 -15.30
C TRP A 412 5.59 -17.59 -16.10
N HIS A 413 5.67 -17.95 -17.38
CA HIS A 413 6.76 -17.47 -18.21
C HIS A 413 6.68 -15.94 -18.37
N PRO A 414 7.77 -15.18 -18.11
CA PRO A 414 7.73 -13.70 -18.13
C PRO A 414 7.21 -13.09 -19.44
N ILE A 415 7.37 -13.79 -20.56
CA ILE A 415 6.91 -13.34 -21.88
C ILE A 415 5.39 -13.13 -21.97
N VAL A 416 4.59 -13.87 -21.18
CA VAL A 416 3.12 -13.75 -21.14
C VAL A 416 2.68 -12.39 -20.59
N ARG A 417 3.59 -11.67 -19.92
CA ARG A 417 3.34 -10.32 -19.41
C ARG A 417 3.18 -9.27 -20.52
N ILE A 418 3.85 -9.45 -21.67
CA ILE A 418 3.80 -8.51 -22.80
C ILE A 418 2.38 -8.31 -23.33
N PRO A 419 1.62 -9.35 -23.72
CA PRO A 419 0.24 -9.15 -24.18
C PRO A 419 -0.66 -8.54 -23.10
N ILE A 420 -0.45 -8.85 -21.82
CA ILE A 420 -1.20 -8.23 -20.71
C ILE A 420 -0.91 -6.72 -20.64
N ILE A 421 0.36 -6.31 -20.77
CA ILE A 421 0.76 -4.89 -20.83
C ILE A 421 0.09 -4.21 -22.03
N VAL A 422 0.08 -4.86 -23.20
CA VAL A 422 -0.56 -4.30 -24.41
C VAL A 422 -2.05 -4.05 -24.17
N VAL A 423 -2.78 -5.04 -23.64
CA VAL A 423 -4.21 -4.89 -23.30
C VAL A 423 -4.42 -3.78 -22.27
N PHE A 424 -3.56 -3.70 -21.26
CA PHE A 424 -3.60 -2.66 -20.24
C PHE A 424 -3.37 -1.25 -20.81
N VAL A 425 -2.40 -1.09 -21.72
CA VAL A 425 -2.14 0.19 -22.41
C VAL A 425 -3.31 0.58 -23.30
N ILE A 426 -3.90 -0.39 -24.02
CA ILE A 426 -5.11 -0.17 -24.82
C ILE A 426 -6.27 0.30 -23.92
N LEU A 427 -6.47 -0.35 -22.76
CA LEU A 427 -7.47 0.05 -21.78
C LEU A 427 -7.22 1.50 -21.29
N SER A 428 -5.99 1.83 -20.91
CA SER A 428 -5.60 3.19 -20.51
C SER A 428 -5.91 4.23 -21.60
N MET A 429 -5.51 3.97 -22.84
CA MET A 429 -5.74 4.89 -23.97
C MET A 429 -7.20 4.98 -24.38
N SER A 430 -7.98 3.91 -24.20
CA SER A 430 -9.43 3.94 -24.43
C SER A 430 -10.11 5.01 -23.59
N PHE A 431 -9.55 5.34 -22.41
CA PHE A 431 -10.09 6.37 -21.54
C PHE A 431 -10.05 7.78 -22.11
N VAL A 432 -9.27 8.03 -23.17
CA VAL A 432 -9.30 9.33 -23.87
C VAL A 432 -10.70 9.58 -24.45
N VAL A 433 -11.29 8.56 -25.05
CA VAL A 433 -12.56 8.65 -25.80
C VAL A 433 -13.74 8.19 -24.95
N TRP A 434 -13.57 7.09 -24.21
CA TRP A 434 -14.62 6.47 -23.40
C TRP A 434 -14.34 6.65 -21.89
N PRO A 435 -15.33 6.80 -21.01
CA PRO A 435 -16.72 7.18 -21.27
C PRO A 435 -16.82 8.57 -21.92
N ALA A 436 -17.90 8.79 -22.68
CA ALA A 436 -18.11 10.03 -23.44
C ALA A 436 -18.30 11.27 -22.55
N GLN A 437 -19.03 11.12 -21.44
CA GLN A 437 -19.15 12.14 -20.40
C GLN A 437 -18.37 11.67 -19.17
N LYS A 438 -17.36 12.45 -18.78
CA LYS A 438 -16.52 12.16 -17.62
C LYS A 438 -16.92 13.04 -16.45
N ASN A 439 -17.45 12.41 -15.41
CA ASN A 439 -17.79 13.01 -14.12
C ASN A 439 -16.88 12.44 -13.02
N LEU A 440 -17.00 12.96 -11.79
CA LEU A 440 -16.24 12.47 -10.64
C LEU A 440 -16.42 10.95 -10.41
N ALA A 441 -17.63 10.43 -10.61
CA ALA A 441 -17.93 9.00 -10.49
C ALA A 441 -17.07 8.16 -11.45
N THR A 442 -17.05 8.51 -12.74
CA THR A 442 -16.21 7.83 -13.75
C THR A 442 -14.72 7.99 -13.47
N LEU A 443 -14.29 9.14 -12.94
CA LEU A 443 -12.89 9.38 -12.58
C LEU A 443 -12.43 8.44 -11.46
N MET A 444 -13.26 8.25 -10.42
CA MET A 444 -12.99 7.31 -9.33
C MET A 444 -13.00 5.86 -9.81
N SER A 445 -14.05 5.45 -10.53
CA SER A 445 -14.23 4.05 -10.93
C SER A 445 -13.21 3.61 -11.97
N CYS A 446 -12.94 4.43 -12.99
CA CYS A 446 -11.94 4.11 -14.01
C CYS A 446 -10.51 4.17 -13.45
N SER A 447 -10.22 5.06 -12.48
CA SER A 447 -8.93 5.04 -11.78
C SER A 447 -8.76 3.77 -10.95
N ALA A 448 -9.80 3.34 -10.22
CA ALA A 448 -9.80 2.06 -9.50
C ALA A 448 -9.59 0.88 -10.45
N ALA A 449 -10.33 0.84 -11.56
CA ALA A 449 -10.27 -0.23 -12.55
C ALA A 449 -8.87 -0.34 -13.16
N LEU A 450 -8.26 0.78 -13.55
CA LEU A 450 -6.93 0.78 -14.15
C LEU A 450 -5.85 0.39 -13.13
N MET A 451 -5.92 0.91 -11.91
CA MET A 451 -4.96 0.54 -10.86
C MET A 451 -5.10 -0.92 -10.41
N ALA A 452 -6.30 -1.48 -10.45
CA ALA A 452 -6.52 -2.93 -10.27
C ALA A 452 -5.99 -3.73 -11.47
N ALA A 453 -6.20 -3.28 -12.70
CA ALA A 453 -5.67 -3.91 -13.91
C ALA A 453 -4.13 -3.91 -13.95
N ALA A 454 -3.49 -2.90 -13.36
CA ALA A 454 -2.03 -2.83 -13.24
C ALA A 454 -1.44 -4.00 -12.43
N GLN A 455 -2.23 -4.62 -11.52
CA GLN A 455 -1.80 -5.77 -10.73
C GLN A 455 -1.49 -7.00 -11.58
N PHE A 456 -2.14 -7.15 -12.75
CA PHE A 456 -1.95 -8.34 -13.59
C PHE A 456 -0.54 -8.45 -14.14
N TRP A 457 0.07 -7.33 -14.53
CA TRP A 457 1.43 -7.33 -15.09
C TRP A 457 2.50 -6.85 -14.10
N HIS A 458 2.10 -6.63 -12.85
CA HIS A 458 2.97 -6.19 -11.77
C HIS A 458 4.01 -7.25 -11.43
N GLY A 459 5.30 -6.90 -11.55
CA GLY A 459 6.41 -7.85 -11.41
C GLY A 459 6.80 -8.24 -9.99
N PHE A 460 6.28 -7.58 -8.95
CA PHE A 460 6.74 -7.72 -7.56
C PHE A 460 5.59 -8.10 -6.60
N GLY A 461 4.83 -9.15 -6.92
CA GLY A 461 3.71 -9.59 -6.06
C GLY A 461 2.33 -9.05 -6.46
N GLY A 462 2.02 -9.08 -7.77
CA GLY A 462 0.72 -8.65 -8.29
C GLY A 462 -0.48 -9.17 -7.50
N GLY A 463 -1.38 -8.27 -7.14
CA GLY A 463 -2.59 -8.55 -6.34
C GLY A 463 -2.47 -8.17 -4.87
N LEU A 464 -1.26 -7.89 -4.36
CA LEU A 464 -1.04 -7.46 -2.97
C LEU A 464 -1.17 -5.94 -2.76
N PHE A 465 -1.02 -5.11 -3.79
CA PHE A 465 -1.05 -3.64 -3.66
C PHE A 465 -2.47 -3.07 -3.67
N LEU A 466 -3.31 -3.54 -2.74
CA LEU A 466 -4.73 -3.17 -2.64
C LEU A 466 -4.92 -1.67 -2.34
N ALA A 467 -4.03 -1.04 -1.58
CA ALA A 467 -4.11 0.38 -1.21
C ALA A 467 -4.16 1.33 -2.43
N TRP A 468 -3.69 0.88 -3.60
CA TRP A 468 -3.66 1.71 -4.80
C TRP A 468 -5.03 1.86 -5.48
N PHE A 469 -5.93 0.89 -5.32
CA PHE A 469 -7.23 0.88 -6.00
C PHE A 469 -8.42 0.66 -5.07
N LEU A 470 -8.22 -0.02 -3.94
CA LEU A 470 -9.30 -0.39 -3.03
C LEU A 470 -9.99 0.82 -2.39
N PRO A 471 -9.29 1.88 -1.93
CA PRO A 471 -9.96 3.10 -1.46
C PRO A 471 -10.87 3.73 -2.51
N PHE A 472 -10.44 3.76 -3.77
CA PHE A 472 -11.24 4.27 -4.89
C PHE A 472 -12.44 3.38 -5.18
N ALA A 473 -12.27 2.06 -5.09
CA ALA A 473 -13.35 1.11 -5.26
C ALA A 473 -14.40 1.26 -4.15
N ILE A 474 -13.98 1.37 -2.88
CA ILE A 474 -14.91 1.56 -1.75
C ILE A 474 -15.65 2.90 -1.90
N LEU A 475 -14.95 4.00 -2.22
CA LEU A 475 -15.58 5.28 -2.52
C LEU A 475 -16.60 5.17 -3.67
N THR A 476 -16.29 4.39 -4.70
CA THR A 476 -17.19 4.11 -5.83
C THR A 476 -18.42 3.32 -5.40
N ILE A 477 -18.29 2.39 -4.47
CA ILE A 477 -19.40 1.58 -3.94
C ILE A 477 -20.39 2.44 -3.16
N PHE A 478 -19.89 3.39 -2.35
CA PHE A 478 -20.68 4.23 -1.45
C PHE A 478 -21.09 5.60 -2.03
N ARG A 479 -20.69 5.92 -3.26
CA ARG A 479 -20.96 7.24 -3.83
C ARG A 479 -22.46 7.52 -4.05
N PRO A 480 -22.91 8.77 -3.88
CA PRO A 480 -24.21 9.25 -4.37
C PRO A 480 -24.21 9.40 -5.90
N ASN A 481 -25.32 9.90 -6.46
CA ASN A 481 -25.30 10.37 -7.84
C ASN A 481 -24.36 11.61 -7.95
N LEU A 482 -23.36 11.52 -8.83
CA LEU A 482 -22.34 12.55 -9.08
C LEU A 482 -22.33 13.02 -10.54
N ASP A 483 -23.45 12.89 -11.25
CA ASP A 483 -23.56 13.23 -12.68
C ASP A 483 -23.22 14.70 -12.96
N TYR A 484 -23.56 15.60 -12.04
CA TYR A 484 -23.26 17.04 -12.11
C TYR A 484 -21.78 17.38 -11.84
N CYS A 485 -20.98 16.44 -11.32
CA CYS A 485 -19.57 16.69 -10.99
C CYS A 485 -18.66 16.56 -12.23
N VAL A 486 -18.95 17.35 -13.27
CA VAL A 486 -18.14 17.42 -14.50
C VAL A 486 -17.12 18.57 -14.39
N ALA A 487 -15.94 18.42 -14.97
CA ALA A 487 -14.88 19.43 -14.91
C ALA A 487 -15.33 20.83 -15.38
N LEU A 488 -16.22 20.90 -16.37
CA LEU A 488 -16.80 22.15 -16.85
C LEU A 488 -17.53 22.97 -15.78
N GLU A 489 -18.26 22.30 -14.90
CA GLU A 489 -19.09 22.95 -13.89
C GLU A 489 -18.28 23.27 -12.65
N VAL A 490 -17.38 22.36 -12.27
CA VAL A 490 -16.72 22.39 -10.96
C VAL A 490 -15.38 23.14 -10.99
N VAL A 491 -14.68 23.18 -12.13
CA VAL A 491 -13.37 23.85 -12.23
C VAL A 491 -13.56 25.36 -12.40
N ARG A 492 -12.95 26.14 -11.50
CA ARG A 492 -12.98 27.61 -11.53
C ARG A 492 -12.48 28.14 -12.89
N PRO A 493 -13.23 29.06 -13.54
CA PRO A 493 -12.81 29.65 -14.81
C PRO A 493 -11.51 30.44 -14.62
N TRP A 494 -10.75 30.58 -15.71
CA TRP A 494 -9.61 31.50 -15.69
C TRP A 494 -10.13 32.93 -15.50
N PRO A 495 -9.59 33.72 -14.56
CA PRO A 495 -9.89 35.14 -14.51
C PRO A 495 -9.39 35.76 -15.81
N ARG A 496 -10.27 35.86 -16.81
CA ARG A 496 -9.98 36.65 -17.99
C ARG A 496 -9.87 38.08 -17.47
N ARG A 497 -8.68 38.69 -17.61
CA ARG A 497 -8.58 40.16 -17.58
C ARG A 497 -9.63 40.64 -18.56
N SER A 498 -10.72 41.22 -18.07
CA SER A 498 -11.68 41.91 -18.91
C SER A 498 -10.89 43.03 -19.56
N LYS A 499 -10.58 42.89 -20.86
CA LYS A 499 -10.31 44.08 -21.65
C LYS A 499 -11.63 44.84 -21.61
N LEU A 500 -11.65 46.01 -20.95
CA LEU A 500 -12.79 46.90 -21.03
C LEU A 500 -13.18 47.04 -22.51
N PRO A 501 -14.48 46.98 -22.85
CA PRO A 501 -14.90 47.15 -24.23
C PRO A 501 -14.38 48.49 -24.75
N LYS A 502 -13.76 48.49 -25.95
CA LYS A 502 -13.15 49.68 -26.59
C LYS A 502 -14.05 50.93 -26.60
N LYS A 503 -15.37 50.75 -26.51
CA LYS A 503 -16.37 51.83 -26.45
C LYS A 503 -16.22 52.74 -25.22
N LEU A 504 -15.75 52.20 -24.08
CA LEU A 504 -15.50 52.98 -22.86
C LEU A 504 -14.14 53.68 -22.87
N GLN A 505 -13.21 53.27 -23.75
CA GLN A 505 -11.91 53.94 -23.93
C GLN A 505 -12.01 55.15 -24.86
N SER A 506 -12.95 55.13 -25.82
CA SER A 506 -13.22 56.30 -26.68
C SER A 506 -13.96 57.40 -25.92
N GLU A 507 -14.90 57.06 -25.02
CA GLU A 507 -15.63 58.07 -24.23
C GLU A 507 -14.75 58.77 -23.18
N THR A 508 -13.74 58.08 -22.63
CA THR A 508 -12.76 58.72 -21.72
C THR A 508 -11.76 59.61 -22.43
N GLN A 509 -11.51 59.40 -23.73
CA GLN A 509 -10.65 60.27 -24.53
C GLN A 509 -11.39 61.51 -25.06
N THR A 510 -12.70 61.43 -25.32
CA THR A 510 -13.52 62.59 -25.72
C THR A 510 -13.94 63.50 -24.56
N LEU A 511 -13.83 63.04 -23.31
CA LEU A 511 -14.06 63.87 -22.12
C LEU A 511 -12.79 64.57 -21.60
N ALA A 512 -11.63 64.23 -22.17
CA ALA A 512 -10.32 64.78 -21.81
C ALA A 512 -9.70 65.67 -22.91
N ALA A 513 -10.45 65.93 -23.99
CA ALA A 513 -10.18 66.93 -25.02
C ALA A 513 -11.34 67.93 -25.02
#